data_AF-A0A957Z2L7-F1
#
_entry.id   AF-A0A957Z2L7-F1
#
_cell.length_a   1.000
_cell.length_b   1.000
_cell.length_c   1.000
_cell.angle_alpha   90.00
_cell.angle_beta   90.00
_cell.angle_gamma   90.00
#
_symmetry.space_group_name_H-M   'P 1'
#
loop_
_entity.id
_entity.type
_entity.pdbx_description
1 polymer ?
#
loop_
_entity_poly.entity_id
_entity_poly.type
_entity_poly.pdbx_seq_one_letter_code
_entity_poly.pdbx_strand_id
1 'polypeptide(L)'
;MRPIHYAESHVPLYQLPDPLRLADGTPVSAPTDWHARRRPELLDLFADHIYGRTPDLAPATHVRRHEQTAVRTYGDATRTQVTIEWEQNGAACHVDLLIYLPAATRPAPCFMGLNFHGNHTTQDDTAIRLPTASWPEDDADASHRRHVAEELRGSQRSRWPLAQILGRGYGLITAYCGDLTPDVPDGLAHGVGQLPTAHPWQERPGNGWGAVGRWAWGLSRILDYCAVDPAIDETRVALMGHSRLGKTALWAGAQDARFALVISNNSGCAGAALSRRCFGETVAAITTRFPHWFCPTFHTYADREAALPVDQHELLSLIAPRPLYVASAT
;
A
#
# COMPACT_ATOMS: atom_id res chain seq x y z
N MET A 1 -11.42 23.49 10.72
CA MET A 1 -10.83 23.13 9.42
C MET A 1 -10.48 24.39 8.66
N ARG A 2 -9.19 24.64 8.45
CA ARG A 2 -8.72 25.68 7.54
C ARG A 2 -9.21 25.39 6.11
N PRO A 3 -9.62 26.40 5.33
CA PRO A 3 -10.07 26.18 3.97
C PRO A 3 -8.94 25.63 3.09
N ILE A 4 -9.28 24.66 2.23
CA ILE A 4 -8.36 24.13 1.22
C ILE A 4 -8.02 25.24 0.23
N HIS A 5 -6.73 25.40 -0.08
CA HIS A 5 -6.26 26.37 -1.07
C HIS A 5 -5.23 25.76 -2.02
N TYR A 6 -5.19 26.31 -3.23
CA TYR A 6 -4.24 25.96 -4.29
C TYR A 6 -3.40 27.16 -4.75
N ALA A 7 -3.46 28.28 -4.01
CA ALA A 7 -2.62 29.45 -4.26
C ALA A 7 -1.32 29.34 -3.47
N GLU A 8 -0.18 29.47 -4.14
CA GLU A 8 1.14 29.44 -3.47
C GLU A 8 1.28 30.59 -2.45
N SER A 9 0.64 31.74 -2.71
CA SER A 9 0.62 32.88 -1.80
C SER A 9 -0.07 32.61 -0.46
N HIS A 10 -0.81 31.52 -0.33
CA HIS A 10 -1.49 31.12 0.92
C HIS A 10 -0.73 30.02 1.68
N VAL A 11 0.38 29.50 1.14
CA VAL A 11 1.22 28.52 1.85
C VAL A 11 1.80 29.19 3.09
N PRO A 12 1.61 28.62 4.30
CA PRO A 12 2.16 29.21 5.51
C PRO A 12 3.68 29.13 5.52
N LEU A 13 4.33 29.96 6.34
CA LEU A 13 5.73 29.74 6.68
C LEU A 13 5.85 28.48 7.53
N TYR A 14 6.82 27.62 7.21
CA TYR A 14 7.09 26.39 7.95
C TYR A 14 8.58 26.09 8.01
N GLN A 15 8.97 25.28 8.99
CA GLN A 15 10.31 24.68 9.10
C GLN A 15 10.16 23.17 9.03
N LEU A 16 11.05 22.52 8.28
CA LEU A 16 11.08 21.07 8.17
C LEU A 16 12.02 20.49 9.23
N PRO A 17 11.67 19.35 9.86
CA PRO A 17 12.61 18.58 10.65
C PRO A 17 13.77 18.10 9.76
N ASP A 18 14.98 18.09 10.32
CA ASP A 18 16.19 17.67 9.61
C ASP A 18 16.28 16.14 9.61
N PRO A 19 16.20 15.47 8.44
CA PRO A 19 16.30 14.01 8.38
C PRO A 19 17.66 13.49 8.89
N LEU A 20 18.71 14.33 8.89
CA LEU A 20 20.06 13.99 9.33
C LEU A 20 20.35 14.47 10.76
N ARG A 21 19.33 14.60 11.59
CA ARG A 21 19.46 14.81 13.04
C ARG A 21 18.57 13.85 13.81
N LEU A 22 19.11 13.27 14.87
CA LEU A 22 18.32 12.50 15.83
C LEU A 22 17.43 13.42 16.66
N ALA A 23 16.43 12.88 17.36
CA ALA A 23 15.54 13.68 18.21
C ALA A 23 16.27 14.40 19.37
N ASP A 24 17.42 13.87 19.80
CA ASP A 24 18.30 14.52 20.80
C ASP A 24 19.17 15.66 20.21
N GLY A 25 19.07 15.92 18.91
CA GLY A 25 19.82 16.96 18.19
C GLY A 25 21.16 16.51 17.61
N THR A 26 21.62 15.28 17.92
CA THR A 26 22.88 14.73 17.42
C THR A 26 22.84 14.60 15.90
N PRO A 27 23.85 15.13 15.16
CA PRO A 27 23.95 14.96 13.72
C PRO A 27 24.15 13.50 13.30
N VAL A 28 23.52 13.10 12.20
CA VAL A 28 23.73 11.83 11.51
C VAL A 28 24.78 12.06 10.42
N SER A 29 25.99 11.55 10.63
CA SER A 29 27.14 11.90 9.80
C SER A 29 27.60 10.79 8.85
N ALA A 30 27.17 9.56 9.09
CA ALA A 30 27.55 8.39 8.30
C ALA A 30 26.34 7.48 8.00
N PRO A 31 26.40 6.66 6.93
CA PRO A 31 25.37 5.65 6.65
C PRO A 31 25.14 4.68 7.81
N THR A 32 26.18 4.36 8.59
CA THR A 32 26.06 3.51 9.77
C THR A 32 25.17 4.14 10.85
N ASP A 33 25.32 5.45 11.09
CA ASP A 33 24.46 6.19 12.04
C ASP A 33 23.00 6.22 11.55
N TRP A 34 22.83 6.42 10.24
CA TRP A 34 21.51 6.39 9.60
C TRP A 34 20.82 5.04 9.84
N HIS A 35 21.46 3.94 9.45
CA HIS A 35 20.85 2.62 9.52
C HIS A 35 20.66 2.11 10.95
N ALA A 36 21.59 2.40 11.85
CA ALA A 36 21.55 1.89 13.22
C ALA A 36 20.67 2.74 14.16
N ARG A 37 20.49 4.04 13.89
CA ARG A 37 19.85 4.97 14.84
C ARG A 37 18.71 5.76 14.22
N ARG A 38 18.98 6.57 13.19
CA ARG A 38 17.98 7.52 12.65
C ARG A 38 16.84 6.84 11.93
N ARG A 39 17.13 5.80 11.13
CA ARG A 39 16.11 5.08 10.37
C ARG A 39 15.11 4.36 11.29
N PRO A 40 15.53 3.59 12.33
CA PRO A 40 14.60 3.05 13.32
C PRO A 40 13.77 4.12 14.02
N GLU A 41 14.40 5.23 14.45
CA GLU A 41 13.71 6.34 15.12
C GLU A 41 12.62 6.96 14.22
N LEU A 42 12.93 7.21 12.94
CA LEU A 42 11.95 7.72 11.98
C LEU A 42 10.81 6.71 11.74
N LEU A 43 11.11 5.41 11.63
CA LEU A 43 10.07 4.39 11.51
C LEU A 43 9.11 4.41 12.70
N ASP A 44 9.64 4.51 13.91
CA ASP A 44 8.83 4.62 15.13
C ASP A 44 7.98 5.89 15.11
N LEU A 45 8.53 7.04 14.70
CA LEU A 45 7.77 8.29 14.61
C LEU A 45 6.63 8.19 13.59
N PHE A 46 6.87 7.64 12.40
CA PHE A 46 5.83 7.44 11.40
C PHE A 46 4.77 6.44 11.85
N ALA A 47 5.18 5.38 12.55
CA ALA A 47 4.27 4.40 13.12
C ALA A 47 3.43 5.02 14.25
N ASP A 48 4.01 5.79 15.17
CA ASP A 48 3.28 6.35 16.31
C ASP A 48 2.35 7.49 15.94
N HIS A 49 2.72 8.29 14.94
CA HIS A 49 2.06 9.57 14.66
C HIS A 49 1.26 9.62 13.36
N ILE A 50 1.48 8.71 12.40
CA ILE A 50 0.83 8.78 11.07
C ILE A 50 0.16 7.45 10.69
N TYR A 51 0.95 6.39 10.42
CA TYR A 51 0.42 5.17 9.79
C TYR A 51 -0.07 4.12 10.80
N GLY A 52 0.39 4.21 12.05
CA GLY A 52 0.17 3.24 13.11
C GLY A 52 1.16 2.09 13.10
N ARG A 53 1.38 1.50 14.27
CA ARG A 53 2.24 0.34 14.49
C ARG A 53 1.63 -0.88 13.84
N THR A 54 2.37 -1.45 12.89
CA THR A 54 2.08 -2.75 12.30
C THR A 54 2.27 -3.83 13.37
N PRO A 55 1.23 -4.59 13.76
CA PRO A 55 1.35 -5.68 14.71
C PRO A 55 2.17 -6.82 14.12
N ASP A 56 2.83 -7.56 15.02
CA ASP A 56 3.43 -8.83 14.67
C ASP A 56 2.29 -9.86 14.51
N LEU A 57 1.99 -10.22 13.27
CA LEU A 57 0.98 -11.21 12.93
C LEU A 57 1.66 -12.48 12.46
N ALA A 58 1.03 -13.62 12.77
CA ALA A 58 1.49 -14.91 12.32
C ALA A 58 1.64 -14.96 10.78
N PRO A 59 2.57 -15.77 10.26
CA PRO A 59 2.66 -16.01 8.81
C PRO A 59 1.36 -16.60 8.26
N ALA A 60 1.23 -16.60 6.93
CA ALA A 60 0.07 -17.17 6.26
C ALA A 60 -0.13 -18.64 6.67
N THR A 61 -1.38 -19.01 6.94
CA THR A 61 -1.75 -20.37 7.34
C THR A 61 -1.85 -21.26 6.11
N HIS A 62 -2.37 -20.74 4.99
CA HIS A 62 -2.51 -21.48 3.74
C HIS A 62 -2.19 -20.62 2.52
N VAL A 63 -1.61 -21.26 1.49
CA VAL A 63 -1.40 -20.67 0.16
C VAL A 63 -2.00 -21.64 -0.86
N ARG A 64 -2.98 -21.17 -1.63
CA ARG A 64 -3.68 -21.98 -2.64
C ARG A 64 -3.54 -21.36 -4.01
N ARG A 65 -2.84 -22.05 -4.91
CA ARG A 65 -2.81 -21.72 -6.33
C ARG A 65 -4.03 -22.33 -7.02
N HIS A 66 -4.89 -21.48 -7.57
CA HIS A 66 -6.11 -21.90 -8.28
C HIS A 66 -5.82 -22.31 -9.71
N GLU A 67 -4.91 -21.60 -10.37
CA GLU A 67 -4.50 -21.90 -11.73
C GLU A 67 -3.10 -21.37 -12.03
N GLN A 68 -2.52 -21.92 -13.10
CA GLN A 68 -1.33 -21.43 -13.78
C GLN A 68 -1.46 -21.76 -15.27
N THR A 69 -1.69 -20.73 -16.08
CA THR A 69 -2.16 -20.90 -17.46
C THR A 69 -1.33 -20.04 -18.40
N ALA A 70 -0.93 -20.59 -19.54
CA ALA A 70 -0.29 -19.81 -20.61
C ALA A 70 -1.32 -18.88 -21.26
N VAL A 71 -1.00 -17.59 -21.35
CA VAL A 71 -1.84 -16.55 -21.94
C VAL A 71 -1.06 -15.90 -23.08
N ARG A 72 -1.70 -15.73 -24.24
CA ARG A 72 -1.09 -15.10 -25.43
C ARG A 72 -1.64 -13.71 -25.75
N THR A 73 -2.73 -13.33 -25.10
CA THR A 73 -3.48 -12.08 -25.34
C THR A 73 -2.64 -10.82 -25.14
N TYR A 74 -1.65 -10.87 -24.25
CA TYR A 74 -0.81 -9.73 -23.86
C TYR A 74 0.69 -9.97 -24.15
N GLY A 75 0.98 -10.82 -25.14
CA GLY A 75 2.29 -11.45 -25.34
C GLY A 75 2.34 -12.83 -24.67
N ASP A 76 3.34 -13.65 -25.02
CA ASP A 76 3.52 -14.96 -24.41
C ASP A 76 3.85 -14.81 -22.91
N ALA A 77 2.87 -15.12 -22.07
CA ALA A 77 2.94 -14.98 -20.63
C ALA A 77 2.34 -16.20 -19.91
N THR A 78 2.63 -16.31 -18.63
CA THR A 78 1.94 -17.22 -17.70
C THR A 78 1.13 -16.39 -16.72
N ARG A 79 -0.18 -16.64 -16.64
CA ARG A 79 -1.08 -16.09 -15.63
C ARG A 79 -1.22 -17.10 -14.49
N THR A 80 -1.03 -16.63 -13.26
CA THR A 80 -1.18 -17.42 -12.04
C THR A 80 -2.13 -16.68 -11.09
N GLN A 81 -3.08 -17.41 -10.51
CA GLN A 81 -4.02 -16.86 -9.51
C GLN A 81 -3.89 -17.62 -8.20
N VAL A 82 -3.62 -16.90 -7.10
CA VAL A 82 -3.29 -17.48 -5.80
C VAL A 82 -4.11 -16.81 -4.72
N THR A 83 -4.63 -17.57 -3.77
CA THR A 83 -5.14 -17.04 -2.50
C THR A 83 -4.11 -17.28 -1.42
N ILE A 84 -3.75 -16.23 -0.68
CA ILE A 84 -3.02 -16.33 0.59
C ILE A 84 -4.03 -16.14 1.71
N GLU A 85 -4.08 -17.07 2.66
CA GLU A 85 -5.06 -17.12 3.73
C GLU A 85 -4.37 -17.08 5.10
N TRP A 86 -4.91 -16.29 6.02
CA TRP A 86 -4.55 -16.27 7.44
C TRP A 86 -5.74 -16.74 8.25
N GLU A 87 -5.52 -17.71 9.12
CA GLU A 87 -6.50 -18.22 10.05
C GLU A 87 -5.89 -18.26 11.45
N GLN A 88 -6.55 -17.63 12.41
CA GLN A 88 -6.13 -17.59 13.80
C GLN A 88 -7.34 -17.48 14.73
N ASN A 89 -7.42 -18.36 15.74
CA ASN A 89 -8.48 -18.38 16.75
C ASN A 89 -9.91 -18.38 16.16
N GLY A 90 -10.12 -19.07 15.04
CA GLY A 90 -11.42 -19.14 14.35
C GLY A 90 -11.78 -17.93 13.49
N ALA A 91 -10.94 -16.90 13.46
CA ALA A 91 -11.04 -15.80 12.50
C ALA A 91 -10.17 -16.07 11.27
N ALA A 92 -10.64 -15.68 10.09
CA ALA A 92 -9.91 -15.84 8.85
C ALA A 92 -9.98 -14.61 7.95
N CYS A 93 -8.90 -14.34 7.22
CA CYS A 93 -8.88 -13.38 6.13
C CYS A 93 -8.01 -13.90 4.99
N HIS A 94 -8.13 -13.29 3.82
CA HIS A 94 -7.37 -13.69 2.65
C HIS A 94 -7.01 -12.50 1.78
N VAL A 95 -6.11 -12.73 0.83
CA VAL A 95 -5.85 -11.84 -0.29
C VAL A 95 -5.70 -12.67 -1.56
N ASP A 96 -6.39 -12.26 -2.63
CA ASP A 96 -6.29 -12.90 -3.93
C ASP A 96 -5.26 -12.17 -4.80
N LEU A 97 -4.21 -12.87 -5.18
CA LEU A 97 -3.15 -12.41 -6.07
C LEU A 97 -3.48 -12.77 -7.51
N LEU A 98 -3.21 -11.83 -8.41
CA LEU A 98 -3.12 -12.03 -9.84
C LEU A 98 -1.69 -11.74 -10.29
N ILE A 99 -1.07 -12.74 -10.90
CA ILE A 99 0.33 -12.70 -11.33
C ILE A 99 0.38 -12.96 -12.83
N TYR A 100 1.07 -12.10 -13.56
CA TYR A 100 1.47 -12.35 -14.95
C TYR A 100 2.99 -12.32 -15.03
N LEU A 101 3.59 -13.40 -15.51
CA LEU A 101 5.03 -13.48 -15.77
C LEU A 101 5.27 -13.61 -17.27
N PRO A 102 6.27 -12.92 -17.85
CA PRO A 102 6.65 -13.15 -19.23
C PRO A 102 7.16 -14.59 -19.39
N ALA A 103 6.96 -15.20 -20.55
CA ALA A 103 7.60 -16.47 -20.86
C ALA A 103 9.13 -16.28 -20.81
N ALA A 104 9.77 -16.81 -19.77
CA ALA A 104 11.19 -16.60 -19.51
C ALA A 104 11.84 -17.90 -19.01
N THR A 105 13.14 -18.03 -19.28
CA THR A 105 13.99 -19.14 -18.80
C THR A 105 14.63 -18.86 -17.44
N ARG A 106 14.42 -17.66 -16.89
CA ARG A 106 14.95 -17.20 -15.61
C ARG A 106 13.83 -16.56 -14.78
N PRO A 107 13.95 -16.55 -13.43
CA PRO A 107 13.00 -15.87 -12.58
C PRO A 107 12.84 -14.39 -12.98
N ALA A 108 11.58 -13.93 -13.06
CA ALA A 108 11.26 -12.62 -13.60
C ALA A 108 11.28 -11.54 -12.50
N PRO A 109 11.93 -10.38 -12.72
CA PRO A 109 11.73 -9.21 -11.88
C PRO A 109 10.28 -8.73 -12.04
N CYS A 110 9.66 -8.22 -10.98
CA CYS A 110 8.22 -7.91 -11.01
C CYS A 110 7.92 -6.48 -10.56
N PHE A 111 6.92 -5.86 -11.20
CA PHE A 111 6.18 -4.76 -10.59
C PHE A 111 5.10 -5.34 -9.69
N MET A 112 4.96 -4.78 -8.49
CA MET A 112 3.94 -5.17 -7.51
C MET A 112 3.14 -3.95 -7.07
N GLY A 113 1.81 -4.07 -7.03
CA GLY A 113 0.96 -3.00 -6.51
C GLY A 113 -0.46 -3.45 -6.21
N LEU A 114 -1.10 -2.79 -5.25
CA LEU A 114 -2.52 -3.01 -4.98
C LEU A 114 -3.38 -2.30 -6.02
N ASN A 115 -4.51 -2.90 -6.38
CA ASN A 115 -5.55 -2.28 -7.22
C ASN A 115 -6.77 -1.87 -6.40
N PHE A 116 -7.58 -0.97 -6.97
CA PHE A 116 -8.67 -0.28 -6.27
C PHE A 116 -10.00 -1.01 -6.27
N HIS A 117 -10.28 -1.85 -7.28
CA HIS A 117 -11.65 -2.34 -7.52
C HIS A 117 -11.70 -3.84 -7.83
N GLY A 118 -10.64 -4.59 -7.51
CA GLY A 118 -10.55 -6.02 -7.78
C GLY A 118 -9.64 -6.35 -8.96
N ASN A 119 -9.00 -7.52 -8.90
CA ASN A 119 -8.04 -7.99 -9.91
C ASN A 119 -8.63 -8.00 -11.33
N HIS A 120 -9.90 -8.39 -11.47
CA HIS A 120 -10.64 -8.43 -12.74
C HIS A 120 -10.73 -7.06 -13.43
N THR A 121 -10.61 -5.95 -12.71
CA THR A 121 -10.64 -4.60 -13.32
C THR A 121 -9.32 -4.23 -14.00
N THR A 122 -8.23 -4.95 -13.68
CA THR A 122 -6.90 -4.59 -14.17
C THR A 122 -6.67 -5.02 -15.62
N GLN A 123 -7.33 -6.09 -16.09
CA GLN A 123 -7.25 -6.56 -17.47
C GLN A 123 -8.65 -7.00 -17.96
N ASP A 124 -8.88 -7.01 -19.27
CA ASP A 124 -10.12 -7.51 -19.90
C ASP A 124 -10.16 -9.04 -20.05
N ASP A 125 -9.28 -9.75 -19.33
CA ASP A 125 -9.20 -11.20 -19.30
C ASP A 125 -10.36 -11.82 -18.49
N THR A 126 -11.24 -12.53 -19.20
CA THR A 126 -12.44 -13.15 -18.64
C THR A 126 -12.15 -14.31 -17.69
N ALA A 127 -10.94 -14.88 -17.72
CA ALA A 127 -10.54 -15.96 -16.81
C ALA A 127 -9.95 -15.45 -15.48
N ILE A 128 -9.78 -14.14 -15.31
CA ILE A 128 -9.49 -13.58 -13.98
C ILE A 128 -10.70 -13.86 -13.07
N ARG A 129 -10.43 -14.44 -11.90
CA ARG A 129 -11.45 -14.71 -10.88
C ARG A 129 -12.05 -13.40 -10.41
N LEU A 130 -13.37 -13.37 -10.31
CA LEU A 130 -14.08 -12.28 -9.64
C LEU A 130 -13.82 -12.33 -8.14
N PRO A 131 -13.81 -11.17 -7.46
CA PRO A 131 -13.63 -11.13 -6.02
C PRO A 131 -14.73 -11.90 -5.30
N THR A 132 -14.37 -12.62 -4.24
CA THR A 132 -15.31 -13.34 -3.37
C THR A 132 -16.20 -12.38 -2.58
N ALA A 133 -15.68 -11.19 -2.27
CA ALA A 133 -16.43 -10.07 -1.71
C ALA A 133 -16.18 -8.81 -2.53
N SER A 134 -17.24 -8.27 -3.14
CA SER A 134 -17.28 -6.90 -3.63
C SER A 134 -17.89 -6.04 -2.52
N TRP A 135 -17.10 -5.15 -1.93
CA TRP A 135 -17.57 -4.23 -0.90
C TRP A 135 -18.48 -3.18 -1.54
N PRO A 136 -19.76 -3.10 -1.14
CA PRO A 136 -20.72 -2.31 -1.90
C PRO A 136 -20.60 -0.80 -1.69
N GLU A 137 -21.03 -0.05 -2.70
CA GLU A 137 -22.15 0.87 -2.48
C GLU A 137 -23.42 -0.03 -2.50
N ASP A 138 -24.04 -0.25 -1.33
CA ASP A 138 -25.27 -1.01 -1.00
C ASP A 138 -25.41 -2.56 -1.12
N ASP A 139 -26.05 -3.14 -0.08
CA ASP A 139 -26.39 -4.55 0.20
C ASP A 139 -27.18 -5.28 -0.91
N ALA A 140 -26.58 -5.52 -2.08
CA ALA A 140 -27.17 -6.38 -3.11
C ALA A 140 -26.83 -7.87 -2.90
N ASP A 141 -27.70 -8.79 -3.33
CA ASP A 141 -27.45 -10.24 -3.33
C ASP A 141 -26.19 -10.62 -4.13
N ALA A 142 -25.59 -11.77 -3.83
CA ALA A 142 -24.34 -12.28 -4.41
C ALA A 142 -24.39 -12.44 -5.95
N SER A 143 -25.57 -12.68 -6.52
CA SER A 143 -25.76 -12.76 -7.98
C SER A 143 -25.57 -11.39 -8.64
N HIS A 144 -26.17 -10.34 -8.09
CA HIS A 144 -26.05 -8.97 -8.59
C HIS A 144 -24.60 -8.47 -8.49
N ARG A 145 -23.94 -8.73 -7.36
CA ARG A 145 -22.52 -8.42 -7.15
C ARG A 145 -21.61 -9.05 -8.20
N ARG A 146 -21.85 -10.31 -8.58
CA ARG A 146 -21.11 -10.98 -9.64
C ARG A 146 -21.36 -10.36 -11.02
N HIS A 147 -22.60 -9.99 -11.33
CA HIS A 147 -22.92 -9.32 -12.60
C HIS A 147 -22.22 -7.96 -12.72
N VAL A 148 -22.30 -7.14 -11.68
CA VAL A 148 -21.59 -5.84 -11.62
C VAL A 148 -20.07 -6.04 -11.75
N ALA A 149 -19.51 -7.04 -11.07
CA ALA A 149 -18.09 -7.35 -11.20
C ALA A 149 -17.70 -7.83 -12.60
N GLU A 150 -18.54 -8.62 -13.28
CA GLU A 150 -18.32 -8.97 -14.70
C GLU A 150 -18.28 -7.73 -15.60
N GLU A 151 -19.21 -6.79 -15.42
CA GLU A 151 -19.26 -5.54 -16.21
C GLU A 151 -18.03 -4.64 -16.02
N LEU A 152 -17.36 -4.74 -14.86
CA LEU A 152 -16.18 -3.94 -14.54
C LEU A 152 -14.86 -4.51 -15.05
N ARG A 153 -14.87 -5.66 -15.74
CA ARG A 153 -13.64 -6.27 -16.29
C ARG A 153 -12.86 -5.28 -17.15
N GLY A 154 -11.55 -5.20 -16.90
CA GLY A 154 -10.66 -4.31 -17.64
C GLY A 154 -10.93 -2.81 -17.50
N SER A 155 -11.87 -2.37 -16.65
CA SER A 155 -12.22 -0.94 -16.47
C SER A 155 -11.04 -0.07 -16.02
N GLN A 156 -10.00 -0.65 -15.43
CA GLN A 156 -8.77 0.03 -15.03
C GLN A 156 -7.53 -0.36 -15.86
N ARG A 157 -7.69 -1.03 -17.01
CA ARG A 157 -6.56 -1.52 -17.82
C ARG A 157 -5.56 -0.43 -18.22
N SER A 158 -6.01 0.80 -18.42
CA SER A 158 -5.14 1.94 -18.76
C SER A 158 -4.16 2.29 -17.64
N ARG A 159 -4.46 1.92 -16.38
CA ARG A 159 -3.59 2.11 -15.21
C ARG A 159 -2.59 0.96 -15.02
N TRP A 160 -2.82 -0.16 -15.72
CA TRP A 160 -2.07 -1.41 -15.60
C TRP A 160 -1.61 -1.88 -16.99
N PRO A 161 -0.59 -1.22 -17.60
CA PRO A 161 -0.17 -1.46 -18.98
C PRO A 161 0.59 -2.80 -19.11
N LEU A 162 -0.12 -3.92 -18.95
CA LEU A 162 0.44 -5.27 -18.81
C LEU A 162 1.30 -5.66 -20.01
N ALA A 163 0.82 -5.44 -21.24
CA ALA A 163 1.59 -5.76 -22.45
C ALA A 163 2.94 -5.02 -22.51
N GLN A 164 2.98 -3.77 -22.03
CA GLN A 164 4.22 -2.99 -21.97
C GLN A 164 5.16 -3.53 -20.88
N ILE A 165 4.63 -3.90 -19.72
CA ILE A 165 5.39 -4.48 -18.60
C ILE A 165 6.03 -5.82 -19.04
N LEU A 166 5.20 -6.73 -19.57
CA LEU A 166 5.64 -8.04 -20.06
C LEU A 166 6.62 -7.91 -21.23
N GLY A 167 6.33 -7.05 -22.20
CA GLY A 167 7.19 -6.81 -23.36
C GLY A 167 8.56 -6.23 -23.00
N ARG A 168 8.73 -5.72 -21.78
CA ARG A 168 10.01 -5.26 -21.22
C ARG A 168 10.70 -6.29 -20.33
N GLY A 169 10.13 -7.50 -20.22
CA GLY A 169 10.70 -8.62 -19.47
C GLY A 169 10.40 -8.60 -17.96
N TYR A 170 9.41 -7.82 -17.53
CA TYR A 170 8.98 -7.76 -16.13
C TYR A 170 7.65 -8.50 -15.94
N GLY A 171 7.47 -9.13 -14.79
CA GLY A 171 6.18 -9.60 -14.33
C GLY A 171 5.33 -8.49 -13.73
N LEU A 172 4.03 -8.74 -13.61
CA LEU A 172 3.07 -7.92 -12.88
C LEU A 172 2.41 -8.75 -11.79
N ILE A 173 2.45 -8.26 -10.54
CA ILE A 173 1.78 -8.84 -9.40
C ILE A 173 0.81 -7.81 -8.84
N THR A 174 -0.46 -8.18 -8.71
CA THR A 174 -1.47 -7.29 -8.10
C THR A 174 -2.43 -8.05 -7.20
N ALA A 175 -3.00 -7.31 -6.25
CA ALA A 175 -4.05 -7.77 -5.37
C ALA A 175 -5.00 -6.63 -5.06
N TYR A 176 -6.25 -6.95 -4.70
CA TYR A 176 -7.24 -5.95 -4.35
C TYR A 176 -6.99 -5.42 -2.93
N CYS A 177 -6.92 -4.09 -2.76
CA CYS A 177 -6.76 -3.50 -1.43
C CYS A 177 -7.91 -3.86 -0.48
N GLY A 178 -9.13 -4.05 -1.01
CA GLY A 178 -10.31 -4.38 -0.22
C GLY A 178 -10.33 -5.80 0.37
N ASP A 179 -9.51 -6.73 -0.15
CA ASP A 179 -9.33 -8.03 0.48
C ASP A 179 -8.63 -7.89 1.85
N LEU A 180 -7.67 -6.96 1.93
CA LEU A 180 -6.90 -6.67 3.14
C LEU A 180 -7.69 -5.79 4.11
N THR A 181 -8.25 -4.70 3.61
CA THR A 181 -9.09 -3.77 4.37
C THR A 181 -9.93 -2.97 3.38
N PRO A 182 -11.27 -3.10 3.42
CA PRO A 182 -12.18 -2.31 2.60
C PRO A 182 -11.97 -0.82 2.81
N ASP A 183 -12.10 -0.05 1.74
CA ASP A 183 -11.89 1.39 1.80
C ASP A 183 -13.17 2.17 2.08
N VAL A 184 -13.77 1.84 3.21
CA VAL A 184 -15.00 2.43 3.74
C VAL A 184 -14.82 2.71 5.24
N PRO A 185 -15.61 3.62 5.84
CA PRO A 185 -15.39 4.07 7.22
C PRO A 185 -15.32 2.95 8.27
N ASP A 186 -16.07 1.86 8.09
CA ASP A 186 -16.11 0.67 8.94
C ASP A 186 -15.22 -0.49 8.43
N GLY A 187 -14.45 -0.25 7.36
CA GLY A 187 -13.60 -1.26 6.72
C GLY A 187 -12.55 -1.88 7.65
N LEU A 188 -12.21 -1.21 8.75
CA LEU A 188 -11.28 -1.75 9.75
C LEU A 188 -11.82 -2.99 10.48
N ALA A 189 -13.12 -3.28 10.41
CA ALA A 189 -13.72 -4.50 10.91
C ALA A 189 -13.47 -5.75 10.03
N HIS A 190 -13.03 -5.54 8.80
CA HIS A 190 -12.96 -6.59 7.78
C HIS A 190 -11.52 -6.90 7.37
N GLY A 191 -11.37 -7.94 6.55
CA GLY A 191 -10.07 -8.43 6.09
C GLY A 191 -9.18 -8.76 7.28
N VAL A 192 -7.97 -8.20 7.29
CA VAL A 192 -6.96 -8.38 8.35
C VAL A 192 -7.46 -7.91 9.72
N GLY A 193 -8.45 -7.02 9.78
CA GLY A 193 -9.06 -6.57 11.03
C GLY A 193 -9.81 -7.65 11.81
N GLN A 194 -10.11 -8.78 11.17
CA GLN A 194 -10.73 -9.95 11.82
C GLN A 194 -9.71 -10.78 12.61
N LEU A 195 -8.42 -10.70 12.25
CA LEU A 195 -7.39 -11.44 12.96
C LEU A 195 -7.23 -10.89 14.39
N PRO A 196 -7.07 -11.77 15.39
CA PRO A 196 -6.91 -11.34 16.76
C PRO A 196 -5.59 -10.56 16.90
N THR A 197 -5.69 -9.36 17.46
CA THR A 197 -4.52 -8.57 17.89
C THR A 197 -4.67 -8.20 19.36
N ALA A 198 -3.67 -7.54 19.94
CA ALA A 198 -3.73 -7.11 21.34
C ALA A 198 -4.96 -6.22 21.65
N HIS A 199 -5.47 -5.49 20.66
CA HIS A 199 -6.66 -4.64 20.79
C HIS A 199 -7.61 -4.84 19.59
N PRO A 200 -8.93 -4.99 19.80
CA PRO A 200 -9.87 -4.96 18.69
C PRO A 200 -9.82 -3.59 18.00
N TRP A 201 -10.22 -3.51 16.72
CA TRP A 201 -10.06 -2.29 15.93
C TRP A 201 -10.83 -1.09 16.51
N GLN A 202 -11.94 -1.32 17.23
CA GLN A 202 -12.74 -0.31 17.91
C GLN A 202 -12.00 0.33 19.09
N GLU A 203 -11.12 -0.42 19.74
CA GLU A 203 -10.37 0.00 20.93
C GLU A 203 -8.88 0.17 20.62
N ARG A 204 -8.55 0.38 19.34
CA ARG A 204 -7.16 0.51 18.92
C ARG A 204 -6.50 1.70 19.65
N PRO A 205 -5.26 1.54 20.13
CA PRO A 205 -4.53 2.61 20.79
C PRO A 205 -4.28 3.78 19.83
N GLY A 206 -3.78 4.91 20.35
CA GLY A 206 -3.47 6.10 19.55
C GLY A 206 -2.60 5.81 18.33
N ASN A 207 -1.66 4.88 18.46
CA ASN A 207 -0.77 4.41 17.40
C ASN A 207 -1.26 3.11 16.73
N GLY A 208 -2.52 2.72 16.86
CA GLY A 208 -3.06 1.56 16.15
C GLY A 208 -3.15 1.82 14.65
N TRP A 209 -2.60 0.93 13.82
CA TRP A 209 -2.62 1.03 12.36
C TRP A 209 -4.01 1.26 11.74
N GLY A 210 -4.03 2.10 10.71
CA GLY A 210 -5.18 2.31 9.84
C GLY A 210 -5.11 1.47 8.56
N ALA A 211 -6.00 1.76 7.61
CA ALA A 211 -6.07 1.05 6.35
C ALA A 211 -4.76 1.13 5.54
N VAL A 212 -4.05 2.27 5.55
CA VAL A 212 -2.76 2.41 4.86
C VAL A 212 -1.72 1.45 5.42
N GLY A 213 -1.66 1.29 6.75
CA GLY A 213 -0.78 0.34 7.43
C GLY A 213 -1.10 -1.11 7.08
N ARG A 214 -2.39 -1.47 7.08
CA ARG A 214 -2.85 -2.84 6.74
C ARG A 214 -2.62 -3.20 5.27
N TRP A 215 -2.88 -2.26 4.36
CA TRP A 215 -2.54 -2.41 2.95
C TRP A 215 -1.03 -2.59 2.75
N ALA A 216 -0.21 -1.83 3.48
CA ALA A 216 1.24 -1.91 3.40
C ALA A 216 1.78 -3.25 3.92
N TRP A 217 1.21 -3.73 5.03
CA TRP A 217 1.49 -5.07 5.54
C TRP A 217 1.16 -6.15 4.51
N GLY A 218 0.00 -6.05 3.84
CA GLY A 218 -0.40 -7.04 2.83
C GLY A 218 0.57 -7.10 1.65
N LEU A 219 1.14 -5.98 1.22
CA LEU A 219 2.21 -5.97 0.21
C LEU A 219 3.42 -6.79 0.67
N SER A 220 3.88 -6.63 1.91
CA SER A 220 4.97 -7.45 2.47
C SER A 220 4.63 -8.93 2.54
N ARG A 221 3.35 -9.28 2.76
CA ARG A 221 2.89 -10.67 2.73
C ARG A 221 2.89 -11.27 1.33
N ILE A 222 2.52 -10.47 0.33
CA ILE A 222 2.63 -10.87 -1.09
C ILE A 222 4.11 -11.08 -1.46
N LEU A 223 5.02 -10.28 -0.90
CA LEU A 223 6.46 -10.50 -1.08
C LEU A 223 6.94 -11.82 -0.42
N ASP A 224 6.36 -12.22 0.72
CA ASP A 224 6.64 -13.52 1.33
C ASP A 224 6.28 -14.69 0.38
N TYR A 225 5.17 -14.57 -0.37
CA TYR A 225 4.83 -15.52 -1.42
C TYR A 225 5.85 -15.51 -2.57
N CYS A 226 6.31 -14.33 -3.00
CA CYS A 226 7.30 -14.22 -4.08
C CYS A 226 8.60 -14.96 -3.74
N ALA A 227 9.01 -14.96 -2.47
CA ALA A 227 10.22 -15.64 -2.00
C ALA A 227 10.16 -17.18 -2.10
N VAL A 228 8.98 -17.76 -2.29
CA VAL A 228 8.80 -19.22 -2.44
C VAL A 228 8.35 -19.66 -3.83
N ASP A 229 8.07 -18.71 -4.73
CA ASP A 229 7.73 -18.99 -6.13
C ASP A 229 9.00 -18.89 -7.00
N PRO A 230 9.57 -20.01 -7.48
CA PRO A 230 10.84 -20.00 -8.21
C PRO A 230 10.75 -19.32 -9.59
N ALA A 231 9.56 -18.96 -10.07
CA ALA A 231 9.40 -18.20 -11.31
C ALA A 231 9.58 -16.68 -11.10
N ILE A 232 9.61 -16.22 -9.86
CA ILE A 232 9.71 -14.81 -9.49
C ILE A 232 11.11 -14.55 -8.92
N ASP A 233 11.74 -13.47 -9.36
CA ASP A 233 12.95 -12.95 -8.70
C ASP A 233 12.53 -12.01 -7.57
N GLU A 234 12.44 -12.54 -6.35
CA GLU A 234 11.99 -11.84 -5.17
C GLU A 234 12.92 -10.68 -4.78
N THR A 235 14.20 -10.75 -5.17
CA THR A 235 15.18 -9.69 -4.92
C THR A 235 15.01 -8.50 -5.87
N ARG A 236 14.18 -8.63 -6.92
CA ARG A 236 13.92 -7.60 -7.93
C ARG A 236 12.44 -7.29 -8.07
N VAL A 237 11.76 -7.08 -6.94
CA VAL A 237 10.37 -6.61 -6.87
C VAL A 237 10.33 -5.09 -6.67
N ALA A 238 9.73 -4.39 -7.64
CA ALA A 238 9.47 -2.95 -7.58
C ALA A 238 8.03 -2.68 -7.11
N LEU A 239 7.88 -2.00 -5.98
CA LEU A 239 6.58 -1.52 -5.50
C LEU A 239 6.10 -0.33 -6.34
N MET A 240 4.82 -0.34 -6.70
CA MET A 240 4.15 0.81 -7.28
C MET A 240 2.76 1.01 -6.66
N GLY A 241 2.37 2.26 -6.54
CA GLY A 241 1.04 2.62 -6.07
C GLY A 241 0.61 3.99 -6.55
N HIS A 242 -0.71 4.15 -6.74
CA HIS A 242 -1.32 5.40 -7.16
C HIS A 242 -2.18 6.00 -6.04
N SER A 243 -2.16 7.33 -5.86
CA SER A 243 -3.01 8.03 -4.90
C SER A 243 -2.90 7.43 -3.49
N ARG A 244 -4.00 7.01 -2.85
CA ARG A 244 -3.96 6.34 -1.53
C ARG A 244 -3.07 5.10 -1.49
N LEU A 245 -3.03 4.31 -2.57
CA LEU A 245 -2.16 3.15 -2.68
C LEU A 245 -0.70 3.55 -2.97
N GLY A 246 -0.45 4.79 -3.40
CA GLY A 246 0.89 5.39 -3.45
C GLY A 246 1.41 5.78 -2.06
N LYS A 247 0.53 6.14 -1.12
CA LYS A 247 0.86 6.30 0.30
C LYS A 247 1.25 4.94 0.88
N THR A 248 0.46 3.91 0.56
CA THR A 248 0.72 2.52 0.92
C THR A 248 2.06 2.01 0.40
N ALA A 249 2.37 2.22 -0.89
CA ALA A 249 3.63 1.77 -1.47
C ALA A 249 4.85 2.41 -0.78
N LEU A 250 4.76 3.70 -0.42
CA LEU A 250 5.80 4.37 0.38
C LEU A 250 5.95 3.73 1.75
N TRP A 251 4.85 3.50 2.47
CA TRP A 251 4.91 2.93 3.82
C TRP A 251 5.36 1.46 3.84
N ALA A 252 4.93 0.66 2.86
CA ALA A 252 5.40 -0.72 2.68
C ALA A 252 6.90 -0.73 2.38
N GLY A 253 7.35 0.09 1.44
CA GLY A 253 8.75 0.22 1.10
C GLY A 253 9.59 0.74 2.27
N ALA A 254 9.07 1.66 3.08
CA ALA A 254 9.76 2.18 4.25
C ALA A 254 9.95 1.11 5.34
N GLN A 255 8.93 0.30 5.63
CA GLN A 255 9.02 -0.76 6.64
C GLN A 255 9.84 -1.95 6.15
N ASP A 256 9.67 -2.37 4.90
CA ASP A 256 10.22 -3.59 4.35
C ASP A 256 11.33 -3.31 3.33
N ALA A 257 12.57 -3.53 3.76
CA ALA A 257 13.77 -3.28 2.97
C ALA A 257 13.98 -4.29 1.83
N ARG A 258 13.20 -5.39 1.78
CA ARG A 258 13.31 -6.42 0.74
C ARG A 258 12.79 -5.93 -0.62
N PHE A 259 11.86 -4.98 -0.65
CA PHE A 259 11.43 -4.36 -1.90
C PHE A 259 12.58 -3.59 -2.53
N ALA A 260 12.88 -3.88 -3.80
CA ALA A 260 14.07 -3.39 -4.49
C ALA A 260 13.95 -1.93 -4.95
N LEU A 261 12.72 -1.45 -5.19
CA LEU A 261 12.42 -0.11 -5.71
C LEU A 261 11.01 0.31 -5.26
N VAL A 262 10.78 1.61 -5.07
CA VAL A 262 9.46 2.16 -4.70
C VAL A 262 9.02 3.25 -5.67
N ILE A 263 7.79 3.18 -6.17
CA ILE A 263 7.15 4.18 -7.03
C ILE A 263 5.90 4.73 -6.33
N SER A 264 5.90 6.03 -6.09
CA SER A 264 4.78 6.78 -5.53
C SER A 264 4.19 7.70 -6.60
N ASN A 265 3.06 7.30 -7.20
CA ASN A 265 2.40 8.04 -8.26
C ASN A 265 1.22 8.86 -7.71
N ASN A 266 1.32 10.20 -7.70
CA ASN A 266 0.27 11.11 -7.24
C ASN A 266 -0.23 10.82 -5.81
N SER A 267 0.67 10.46 -4.88
CA SER A 267 0.27 10.02 -3.54
C SER A 267 -0.21 11.13 -2.62
N GLY A 268 0.13 12.40 -2.89
CA GLY A 268 -0.45 13.56 -2.21
C GLY A 268 -0.24 13.60 -0.69
N CYS A 269 -1.23 14.14 0.03
CA CYS A 269 -1.22 14.35 1.48
C CYS A 269 -0.95 13.05 2.26
N ALA A 270 -0.06 13.09 3.25
CA ALA A 270 0.42 11.90 3.99
C ALA A 270 0.97 10.77 3.09
N GLY A 271 1.35 11.10 1.85
CA GLY A 271 2.13 10.28 0.92
C GLY A 271 3.47 10.95 0.70
N ALA A 272 3.68 11.53 -0.49
CA ALA A 272 4.89 12.28 -0.80
C ALA A 272 4.79 13.80 -0.57
N ALA A 273 3.59 14.37 -0.44
CA ALA A 273 3.42 15.81 -0.25
C ALA A 273 3.69 16.22 1.20
N LEU A 274 4.46 17.29 1.40
CA LEU A 274 4.74 17.84 2.73
C LEU A 274 3.45 18.29 3.42
N SER A 275 3.17 17.77 4.60
CA SER A 275 1.99 18.11 5.40
C SER A 275 2.03 19.58 5.83
N ARG A 276 3.21 20.10 6.19
CA ARG A 276 3.40 21.49 6.62
C ARG A 276 3.14 22.54 5.53
N ARG A 277 3.06 22.15 4.25
CA ARG A 277 2.67 23.08 3.17
C ARG A 277 1.21 23.49 3.24
N CYS A 278 0.35 22.69 3.90
CA CYS A 278 -1.09 22.93 3.97
C CYS A 278 -1.74 23.23 2.59
N PHE A 279 -1.19 22.70 1.49
CA PHE A 279 -1.58 23.03 0.12
C PHE A 279 -2.38 21.88 -0.50
N GLY A 280 -3.58 22.18 -1.01
CA GLY A 280 -4.53 21.15 -1.43
C GLY A 280 -5.13 20.40 -0.22
N GLU A 281 -5.20 19.07 -0.29
CA GLU A 281 -5.72 18.23 0.80
C GLU A 281 -4.82 18.35 2.05
N THR A 282 -5.39 18.78 3.18
CA THR A 282 -4.70 18.97 4.46
C THR A 282 -4.84 17.77 5.39
N VAL A 283 -4.11 17.74 6.52
CA VAL A 283 -4.27 16.71 7.55
C VAL A 283 -5.71 16.68 8.07
N ALA A 284 -6.30 17.86 8.32
CA ALA A 284 -7.68 17.94 8.76
C ALA A 284 -8.65 17.35 7.73
N ALA A 285 -8.49 17.70 6.44
CA ALA A 285 -9.35 17.26 5.37
C ALA A 285 -9.29 15.73 5.19
N ILE A 286 -8.09 15.18 5.13
CA ILE A 286 -7.88 13.75 4.88
C ILE A 286 -8.36 12.87 6.05
N THR A 287 -8.13 13.29 7.30
CA THR A 287 -8.56 12.51 8.47
C THR A 287 -10.06 12.61 8.74
N THR A 288 -10.69 13.73 8.34
CA THR A 288 -12.15 13.89 8.41
C THR A 288 -12.83 13.04 7.35
N ARG A 289 -12.34 13.06 6.10
CA ARG A 289 -12.94 12.34 4.98
C ARG A 289 -12.67 10.84 5.04
N PHE A 290 -11.49 10.44 5.53
CA PHE A 290 -11.05 9.05 5.58
C PHE A 290 -10.51 8.69 6.97
N PRO A 291 -11.38 8.64 8.00
CA PRO A 291 -10.96 8.49 9.39
C PRO A 291 -10.28 7.14 9.69
N HIS A 292 -10.49 6.16 8.82
CA HIS A 292 -9.92 4.81 8.89
C HIS A 292 -8.51 4.70 8.31
N TRP A 293 -8.02 5.65 7.50
CA TRP A 293 -6.74 5.50 6.78
C TRP A 293 -5.50 5.48 7.67
N PHE A 294 -5.52 6.26 8.76
CA PHE A 294 -4.35 6.55 9.59
C PHE A 294 -4.58 6.13 11.05
N CYS A 295 -3.53 6.23 11.88
CA CYS A 295 -3.67 6.00 13.32
C CYS A 295 -4.48 7.13 14.00
N PRO A 296 -5.18 6.86 15.11
CA PRO A 296 -5.92 7.90 15.84
C PRO A 296 -5.07 9.12 16.24
N THR A 297 -3.79 8.94 16.59
CA THR A 297 -2.88 10.05 16.93
C THR A 297 -2.78 11.06 15.78
N PHE A 298 -2.81 10.60 14.52
CA PHE A 298 -2.67 11.49 13.36
C PHE A 298 -3.78 12.57 13.31
N HIS A 299 -4.98 12.23 13.78
CA HIS A 299 -6.12 13.15 13.83
C HIS A 299 -5.86 14.36 14.72
N THR A 300 -5.00 14.22 15.74
CA THR A 300 -4.67 15.31 16.68
C THR A 300 -3.85 16.43 16.03
N TYR A 301 -3.31 16.20 14.83
CA TYR A 301 -2.59 17.17 14.01
C TYR A 301 -3.48 17.90 12.99
N ALA A 302 -4.78 17.64 12.97
CA ALA A 302 -5.73 18.40 12.16
C ALA A 302 -5.61 19.91 12.48
N ASP A 303 -5.39 20.73 11.46
CA ASP A 303 -5.11 22.16 11.57
C ASP A 303 -3.89 22.49 12.47
N ARG A 304 -2.98 21.54 12.72
CA ARG A 304 -1.78 21.67 13.57
C ARG A 304 -0.56 20.97 12.94
N GLU A 305 -0.41 21.04 11.63
CA GLU A 305 0.62 20.31 10.88
C GLU A 305 2.06 20.66 11.31
N ALA A 306 2.29 21.88 11.80
CA ALA A 306 3.58 22.28 12.35
C ALA A 306 3.99 21.49 13.61
N ALA A 307 3.03 20.87 14.31
CA ALA A 307 3.27 20.07 15.51
C ALA A 307 3.60 18.60 15.22
N LEU A 308 3.54 18.15 13.96
CA LEU A 308 4.01 16.81 13.59
C LEU A 308 5.50 16.67 13.93
N PRO A 309 5.97 15.57 14.54
CA PRO A 309 7.39 15.39 14.81
C PRO A 309 8.22 15.07 13.55
N VAL A 310 7.54 14.73 12.44
CA VAL A 310 8.12 14.37 11.14
C VAL A 310 7.43 15.10 10.00
N ASP A 311 8.00 15.09 8.80
CA ASP A 311 7.27 15.36 7.54
C ASP A 311 7.61 14.36 6.45
N GLN A 312 6.86 14.37 5.35
CA GLN A 312 6.91 13.33 4.34
C GLN A 312 8.27 13.20 3.62
N HIS A 313 9.14 14.21 3.61
CA HIS A 313 10.52 14.06 3.09
C HIS A 313 11.33 13.04 3.90
N GLU A 314 11.06 12.89 5.19
CA GLU A 314 11.67 11.85 6.03
C GLU A 314 11.14 10.46 5.68
N LEU A 315 9.85 10.32 5.33
CA LEU A 315 9.31 9.06 4.80
C LEU A 315 10.03 8.65 3.52
N LEU A 316 10.23 9.61 2.61
CA LEU A 316 10.97 9.35 1.36
C LEU A 316 12.41 8.90 1.66
N SER A 317 13.06 9.51 2.67
CA SER A 317 14.42 9.14 3.06
C SER A 317 14.53 7.72 3.63
N LEU A 318 13.47 7.16 4.24
CA LEU A 318 13.44 5.77 4.73
C LEU A 318 13.63 4.72 3.60
N ILE A 319 13.44 5.11 2.34
CA ILE A 319 13.69 4.23 1.18
C ILE A 319 15.18 4.09 0.89
N ALA A 320 15.99 5.10 1.23
CA ALA A 320 17.43 5.11 0.95
C ALA A 320 18.14 3.87 1.55
N PRO A 321 19.11 3.27 0.82
CA PRO A 321 19.66 3.71 -0.46
C PRO A 321 18.93 3.18 -1.71
N ARG A 322 17.77 2.54 -1.55
CA ARG A 322 17.04 1.95 -2.68
C ARG A 322 16.46 3.04 -3.58
N PRO A 323 16.27 2.76 -4.89
CA PRO A 323 15.65 3.71 -5.80
C PRO A 323 14.22 4.06 -5.39
N LEU A 324 13.90 5.35 -5.45
CA LEU A 324 12.58 5.92 -5.20
C LEU A 324 12.19 6.79 -6.40
N TYR A 325 10.98 6.60 -6.92
CA TYR A 325 10.37 7.46 -7.93
C TYR A 325 9.13 8.13 -7.34
N VAL A 326 9.08 9.46 -7.34
CA VAL A 326 7.88 10.24 -7.00
C VAL A 326 7.38 10.97 -8.25
N ALA A 327 6.10 10.83 -8.57
CA ALA A 327 5.46 11.48 -9.71
C ALA A 327 4.23 12.30 -9.28
N SER A 328 3.95 13.36 -10.04
CA SER A 328 2.80 14.27 -9.87
C SER A 328 2.10 14.49 -11.22
N ALA A 329 0.88 15.05 -11.20
CA ALA A 329 0.12 15.44 -12.38
C ALA A 329 -0.17 16.95 -12.36
N THR A 330 -0.11 17.59 -13.53
CA THR A 330 -0.38 19.03 -13.74
C THR A 330 -1.83 19.30 -14.07
#